data_AF-A0A7J8UFX4-F1
#
_entry.id   AF-A0A7J8UFX4-F1
#
_cell.length_a   1.000
_cell.length_b   1.000
_cell.length_c   1.000
_cell.angle_alpha   90.00
_cell.angle_beta   90.00
_cell.angle_gamma   90.00
#
_symmetry.space_group_name_H-M   'P 1'
#
loop_
_entity.id
_entity.type
_entity.pdbx_description
1 polymer ?
#
loop_
_entity_poly.entity_id
_entity_poly.type
_entity_poly.pdbx_seq_one_letter_code
_entity_poly.pdbx_strand_id
1 'polypeptide(L)'
;VGGVTPKKGGTEHLGLPVFNSVAEAKAETKANASVIYVPPPFAAAAIMEAMEAELDLVVCITEGIPQHDMINADIFTPQVRVKAALNQQSKTRLIGPNCPGIIKPGECKIGIMPGYIHKPGRVGIVSRSGTLTYEAVRPFIGYLLSHLDICVDQSLSSIYVPEVTSSHACFLDLLLEKTWGVFQTTAVGLGQSTCVGIGGDPFNGTNFVDCVTKFLADPQTEGIILIGEIGGTAEEDAAALIKESGTEKPIVAFIAGLTAPPGRRMGHAGAIVSGGKGTAQDKIKTLREAGVTVVESPAKIGVAMHEVFKQRVVGLNCNGAEVMNPCPFANHIEHSSLDTRKLLFWKDETMSQLCVLLF
;
A
#
# COMPACT_ATOMS: atom_id res chain seq x y z
N VAL A 1 3.21 -7.82 20.98
CA VAL A 1 4.13 -7.99 22.14
C VAL A 1 3.83 -7.05 23.31
N GLY A 2 3.08 -5.97 23.12
CA GLY A 2 2.66 -5.05 24.18
C GLY A 2 2.14 -3.75 23.56
N GLY A 3 1.75 -2.79 24.40
CA GLY A 3 1.34 -1.45 23.99
C GLY A 3 1.76 -0.38 25.00
N VAL A 4 1.72 0.89 24.59
CA VAL A 4 2.04 2.01 25.48
C VAL A 4 0.79 2.84 25.66
N THR A 5 0.45 3.15 26.91
CA THR A 5 -0.54 4.16 27.22
C THR A 5 -0.11 4.85 28.51
N PRO A 6 0.26 6.14 28.47
CA PRO A 6 0.68 6.86 29.65
C PRO A 6 -0.35 6.73 30.78
N LYS A 7 0.13 6.48 32.00
CA LYS A 7 -0.65 6.26 33.23
C LYS A 7 -1.39 4.92 33.32
N LYS A 8 -1.19 3.99 32.37
CA LYS A 8 -1.75 2.63 32.41
C LYS A 8 -0.69 1.53 32.44
N GLY A 9 0.58 1.86 32.66
CA GLY A 9 1.64 0.86 32.75
C GLY A 9 1.40 -0.16 33.87
N GLY A 10 1.76 -1.41 33.62
CA GLY A 10 1.52 -2.55 34.52
C GLY A 10 0.13 -3.17 34.41
N THR A 11 -0.73 -2.68 33.50
CA THR A 11 -2.00 -3.31 33.17
C THR A 11 -1.87 -4.23 31.96
N GLU A 12 -2.91 -5.00 31.66
CA GLU A 12 -2.98 -5.81 30.45
C GLU A 12 -4.12 -5.36 29.54
N HIS A 13 -3.91 -5.46 28.23
CA HIS A 13 -4.93 -5.27 27.21
C HIS A 13 -4.77 -6.33 26.12
N LEU A 14 -5.87 -7.02 25.76
CA LEU A 14 -5.85 -8.16 24.83
C LEU A 14 -4.87 -9.27 25.24
N GLY A 15 -4.66 -9.47 26.54
CA GLY A 15 -3.70 -10.44 27.08
C GLY A 15 -2.24 -10.07 26.85
N LEU A 16 -1.94 -8.79 26.58
CA LEU A 16 -0.59 -8.27 26.39
C LEU A 16 -0.29 -7.14 27.38
N PRO A 17 0.97 -6.95 27.79
CA PRO A 17 1.34 -5.93 28.76
C PRO A 17 1.22 -4.52 28.18
N VAL A 18 0.77 -3.60 29.04
CA VAL A 18 0.71 -2.16 28.79
C VAL A 18 1.82 -1.48 29.58
N PHE A 19 2.55 -0.58 28.93
CA PHE A 19 3.68 0.17 29.49
C PHE A 19 3.35 1.66 29.57
N ASN A 20 4.08 2.40 30.42
CA ASN A 20 3.92 3.85 30.53
C ASN A 20 4.70 4.61 29.46
N SER A 21 5.79 4.03 28.94
CA SER A 21 6.64 4.65 27.93
C SER A 21 7.12 3.66 26.87
N VAL A 22 7.50 4.17 25.69
CA VAL A 22 8.06 3.36 24.60
C VAL A 22 9.42 2.76 24.98
N ALA A 23 10.23 3.49 25.74
CA ALA A 23 11.54 3.00 26.19
C ALA A 23 11.43 1.77 27.10
N GLU A 24 10.48 1.80 28.05
CA GLU A 24 10.14 0.66 28.92
C GLU A 24 9.66 -0.54 28.09
N ALA A 25 8.69 -0.31 27.19
CA ALA A 25 8.15 -1.34 26.32
C ALA A 25 9.24 -2.00 25.47
N LYS A 26 10.16 -1.22 24.88
CA LYS A 26 11.29 -1.73 24.08
C LYS A 26 12.25 -2.53 24.95
N ALA A 27 12.60 -2.04 26.15
CA ALA A 27 13.54 -2.70 27.03
C ALA A 27 13.06 -4.09 27.46
N GLU A 28 11.76 -4.21 27.77
CA GLU A 28 11.16 -5.46 28.25
C GLU A 28 10.81 -6.42 27.11
N THR A 29 10.15 -5.93 26.05
CA THR A 29 9.64 -6.80 24.97
C THR A 29 10.64 -7.02 23.84
N LYS A 30 11.72 -6.23 23.79
CA LYS A 30 12.67 -6.18 22.67
C LYS A 30 12.02 -5.84 21.32
N ALA A 31 10.89 -5.11 21.34
CA ALA A 31 10.24 -4.64 20.13
C ALA A 31 11.19 -3.79 19.29
N ASN A 32 11.22 -4.04 17.98
CA ASN A 32 11.97 -3.28 16.99
C ASN A 32 11.08 -2.33 16.18
N ALA A 33 9.75 -2.53 16.20
CA ALA A 33 8.79 -1.72 15.47
C ALA A 33 7.63 -1.25 16.36
N SER A 34 7.06 -0.10 16.03
CA SER A 34 5.88 0.47 16.69
C SER A 34 4.92 1.08 15.67
N VAL A 35 3.63 1.13 16.01
CA VAL A 35 2.59 1.74 15.18
C VAL A 35 1.65 2.60 15.99
N ILE A 36 1.50 3.85 15.56
CA ILE A 36 0.83 4.95 16.25
C ILE A 36 -0.60 5.11 15.72
N TYR A 37 -1.60 4.95 16.61
CA TYR A 37 -3.01 5.36 16.39
C TYR A 37 -3.42 6.50 17.34
N VAL A 38 -2.44 7.24 17.85
CA VAL A 38 -2.64 8.37 18.76
C VAL A 38 -3.38 9.51 18.04
N PRO A 39 -4.32 10.23 18.69
CA PRO A 39 -5.02 11.36 18.08
C PRO A 39 -4.09 12.47 17.55
N PRO A 40 -4.54 13.26 16.54
CA PRO A 40 -3.67 14.21 15.84
C PRO A 40 -2.88 15.19 16.71
N PRO A 41 -3.45 15.79 17.78
CA PRO A 41 -2.72 16.73 18.63
C PRO A 41 -1.51 16.15 19.37
N PHE A 42 -1.43 14.82 19.50
CA PHE A 42 -0.40 14.14 20.29
C PHE A 42 0.46 13.19 19.46
N ALA A 43 0.07 12.91 18.22
CA ALA A 43 0.77 11.94 17.36
C ALA A 43 2.21 12.36 17.05
N ALA A 44 2.48 13.65 16.87
CA ALA A 44 3.85 14.13 16.66
C ALA A 44 4.75 13.83 17.88
N ALA A 45 4.26 14.03 19.09
CA ALA A 45 4.98 13.69 20.32
C ALA A 45 5.20 12.17 20.46
N ALA A 46 4.21 11.36 20.08
CA ALA A 46 4.35 9.90 20.08
C ALA A 46 5.40 9.41 19.08
N ILE A 47 5.52 10.06 17.91
CA ILE A 47 6.58 9.77 16.94
C ILE A 47 7.95 10.09 17.56
N MET A 48 8.10 11.25 18.20
CA MET A 48 9.35 11.64 18.84
C MET A 48 9.74 10.67 19.97
N GLU A 49 8.80 10.27 20.81
CA GLU A 49 9.06 9.29 21.89
C GLU A 49 9.57 7.96 21.32
N ALA A 50 8.98 7.50 20.22
CA ALA A 50 9.41 6.28 19.54
C ALA A 50 10.81 6.41 18.91
N MET A 51 11.15 7.60 18.42
CA MET A 51 12.49 7.92 17.88
C MET A 51 13.54 8.01 18.99
N GLU A 52 13.22 8.66 20.12
CA GLU A 52 14.11 8.77 21.29
C GLU A 52 14.38 7.40 21.91
N ALA A 53 13.41 6.48 21.87
CA ALA A 53 13.60 5.08 22.23
C ALA A 53 14.40 4.28 21.19
N GLU A 54 14.81 4.88 20.07
CA GLU A 54 15.58 4.28 18.97
C GLU A 54 14.93 3.03 18.36
N LEU A 55 13.60 3.01 18.16
CA LEU A 55 12.96 1.90 17.44
C LEU A 55 13.39 1.90 15.97
N ASP A 56 13.60 0.73 15.38
CA ASP A 56 14.06 0.63 13.98
C ASP A 56 12.98 1.13 12.99
N LEU A 57 11.71 0.84 13.29
CA LEU A 57 10.57 1.19 12.44
C LEU A 57 9.42 1.79 13.27
N VAL A 58 8.92 2.94 12.83
CA VAL A 58 7.72 3.59 13.37
C VAL A 58 6.73 3.79 12.24
N VAL A 59 5.47 3.41 12.44
CA VAL A 59 4.39 3.57 11.46
C VAL A 59 3.33 4.47 12.06
N CYS A 60 3.12 5.67 11.52
CA CYS A 60 2.09 6.58 12.01
C CYS A 60 0.85 6.51 11.12
N ILE A 61 -0.25 6.00 11.67
CA ILE A 61 -1.53 5.87 10.95
C ILE A 61 -2.31 7.18 10.99
N THR A 62 -2.17 7.94 12.08
CA THR A 62 -2.92 9.16 12.36
C THR A 62 -2.96 10.12 11.17
N GLU A 63 -4.17 10.49 10.76
CA GLU A 63 -4.44 11.52 9.77
C GLU A 63 -4.70 12.86 10.46
N GLY A 64 -4.30 13.97 9.83
CA GLY A 64 -4.64 15.31 10.30
C GLY A 64 -3.68 15.89 11.34
N ILE A 65 -2.46 15.33 11.45
CA ILE A 65 -1.38 15.97 12.20
C ILE A 65 -1.14 17.36 11.60
N PRO A 66 -1.05 18.43 12.41
CA PRO A 66 -0.74 19.75 11.89
C PRO A 66 0.56 19.75 11.10
N GLN A 67 0.55 20.32 9.89
CA GLN A 67 1.71 20.29 9.01
C GLN A 67 2.97 20.92 9.64
N HIS A 68 2.80 21.92 10.51
CA HIS A 68 3.92 22.55 11.22
C HIS A 68 4.63 21.61 12.20
N ASP A 69 3.93 20.64 12.80
CA ASP A 69 4.55 19.62 13.66
C ASP A 69 5.41 18.63 12.85
N MET A 70 5.13 18.53 11.54
CA MET A 70 5.87 17.68 10.62
C MET A 70 7.02 18.39 9.89
N ILE A 71 7.09 19.74 9.89
CA ILE A 71 8.07 20.54 9.10
C ILE A 71 9.14 21.19 9.99
N ASN A 72 10.28 21.53 9.37
CA ASN A 72 11.38 22.29 9.97
C ASN A 72 11.05 23.79 10.20
N ALA A 73 11.27 24.23 11.44
CA ALA A 73 11.69 25.55 11.93
C ALA A 73 11.27 26.83 11.17
N ASP A 74 10.32 27.57 11.75
CA ASP A 74 10.50 29.02 11.90
C ASP A 74 11.22 29.27 13.25
N ILE A 75 11.99 30.34 13.34
CA ILE A 75 12.78 30.81 14.49
C ILE A 75 11.93 30.98 15.76
N PHE A 76 10.61 31.14 15.64
CA PHE A 76 9.73 31.56 16.73
C PHE A 76 8.94 30.45 17.45
N THR A 77 8.98 29.18 17.03
CA THR A 77 8.13 28.13 17.65
C THR A 77 8.93 26.89 18.09
N PRO A 78 8.96 26.55 19.40
CA PRO A 78 9.67 25.39 19.95
C PRO A 78 8.90 24.06 19.83
N GLN A 79 7.89 23.97 18.97
CA GLN A 79 7.04 22.76 18.86
C GLN A 79 7.74 21.66 18.05
N VAL A 80 7.33 20.42 18.34
CA VAL A 80 7.86 19.12 17.86
C VAL A 80 8.15 19.15 16.35
N ARG A 81 9.35 18.68 15.95
CA ARG A 81 9.86 18.78 14.57
C ARG A 81 10.28 17.41 14.03
N VAL A 82 9.30 16.59 13.68
CA VAL A 82 9.54 15.18 13.32
C VAL A 82 10.56 15.05 12.17
N LYS A 83 10.42 15.82 11.08
CA LYS A 83 11.32 15.72 9.93
C LYS A 83 12.74 16.24 10.22
N ALA A 84 12.88 17.26 11.06
CA ALA A 84 14.20 17.75 11.48
C ALA A 84 14.94 16.67 12.25
N ALA A 85 14.23 16.07 13.23
CA ALA A 85 14.77 15.01 14.06
C ALA A 85 15.12 13.79 13.21
N LEU A 86 14.25 13.39 12.27
CA LEU A 86 14.51 12.25 11.39
C LEU A 86 15.78 12.42 10.56
N ASN A 87 16.07 13.63 10.09
CA ASN A 87 17.26 13.93 9.30
C ASN A 87 18.55 14.00 10.13
N GLN A 88 18.45 14.13 11.46
CA GLN A 88 19.61 14.22 12.37
C GLN A 88 20.03 12.87 12.96
N GLN A 89 19.27 11.82 12.68
CA GLN A 89 19.47 10.48 13.22
C GLN A 89 19.41 9.43 12.09
N SER A 90 19.85 8.20 12.37
CA SER A 90 19.88 7.11 11.39
C SER A 90 19.30 5.78 11.87
N LYS A 91 18.74 5.75 13.09
CA LYS A 91 18.21 4.54 13.74
C LYS A 91 16.78 4.26 13.35
N THR A 92 15.91 5.25 13.47
CA THR A 92 14.48 5.11 13.28
C THR A 92 14.04 5.50 11.88
N ARG A 93 13.33 4.59 11.21
CA ARG A 93 12.59 4.87 9.97
C ARG A 93 11.12 5.13 10.30
N LEU A 94 10.56 6.22 9.77
CA LEU A 94 9.14 6.55 9.90
C LEU A 94 8.38 6.29 8.59
N ILE A 95 7.28 5.52 8.64
CA ILE A 95 6.27 5.43 7.58
C ILE A 95 5.03 6.24 7.99
N GLY A 96 4.49 7.03 7.07
CA GLY A 96 3.42 7.99 7.35
C GLY A 96 3.93 9.37 7.78
N PRO A 97 3.08 10.23 8.37
CA PRO A 97 1.72 9.97 8.89
C PRO A 97 0.65 9.81 7.79
N ASN A 98 -0.63 9.74 8.19
CA ASN A 98 -1.77 9.60 7.29
C ASN A 98 -1.59 8.44 6.29
N CYS A 99 -1.33 7.25 6.81
CA CYS A 99 -0.95 6.11 5.99
C CYS A 99 -1.64 4.81 6.42
N PRO A 100 -1.82 3.85 5.50
CA PRO A 100 -2.36 2.54 5.84
C PRO A 100 -1.32 1.62 6.51
N GLY A 101 -0.03 1.99 6.48
CA GLY A 101 1.10 1.26 7.02
C GLY A 101 1.86 0.39 6.01
N ILE A 102 2.46 -0.69 6.49
CA ILE A 102 3.28 -1.63 5.70
C ILE A 102 2.85 -3.08 5.93
N ILE A 103 2.93 -3.90 4.87
CA ILE A 103 2.68 -5.34 4.96
C ILE A 103 3.67 -6.11 4.10
N LYS A 104 4.26 -7.16 4.70
CA LYS A 104 4.95 -8.25 4.02
C LYS A 104 4.05 -9.48 4.09
N PRO A 105 3.37 -9.86 2.99
CA PRO A 105 2.34 -10.90 3.04
C PRO A 105 2.89 -12.23 3.59
N GLY A 106 2.14 -12.85 4.50
CA GLY A 106 2.54 -14.11 5.16
C GLY A 106 3.57 -13.96 6.29
N GLU A 107 4.18 -12.79 6.46
CA GLU A 107 5.22 -12.57 7.48
C GLU A 107 4.81 -11.52 8.52
N CYS A 108 4.44 -10.31 8.09
CA CYS A 108 4.20 -9.20 9.02
C CYS A 108 3.25 -8.17 8.44
N LYS A 109 2.34 -7.66 9.28
CA LYS A 109 1.40 -6.59 8.93
C LYS A 109 1.37 -5.53 10.02
N ILE A 110 1.73 -4.29 9.66
CA ILE A 110 1.68 -3.13 10.55
C ILE A 110 0.77 -2.07 9.92
N GLY A 111 -0.39 -1.82 10.52
CA GLY A 111 -1.34 -0.79 10.09
C GLY A 111 -2.73 -1.33 9.83
N ILE A 112 -3.49 -0.68 8.95
CA ILE A 112 -4.95 -0.86 8.81
C ILE A 112 -5.39 -1.59 7.53
N MET A 113 -4.46 -2.03 6.68
CA MET A 113 -4.84 -2.74 5.45
C MET A 113 -5.49 -4.11 5.72
N PRO A 114 -6.43 -4.57 4.87
CA PRO A 114 -6.97 -5.92 4.96
C PRO A 114 -5.91 -6.97 4.59
N GLY A 115 -5.46 -7.77 5.56
CA GLY A 115 -4.40 -8.77 5.32
C GLY A 115 -4.83 -9.88 4.34
N TYR A 116 -6.09 -10.30 4.38
CA TYR A 116 -6.61 -11.47 3.65
C TYR A 116 -6.60 -11.33 2.12
N ILE A 117 -6.51 -10.11 1.57
CA ILE A 117 -6.41 -9.90 0.12
C ILE A 117 -4.98 -10.05 -0.41
N HIS A 118 -3.99 -10.13 0.48
CA HIS A 118 -2.58 -10.21 0.11
C HIS A 118 -2.15 -11.66 -0.05
N LYS A 119 -1.24 -11.90 -1.00
CA LYS A 119 -0.57 -13.19 -1.15
C LYS A 119 0.94 -12.97 -1.34
N PRO A 120 1.81 -13.76 -0.69
CA PRO A 120 3.24 -13.73 -0.96
C PRO A 120 3.50 -13.87 -2.46
N GLY A 121 4.38 -13.04 -2.98
CA GLY A 121 4.70 -13.02 -4.39
C GLY A 121 5.90 -12.12 -4.67
N ARG A 122 5.90 -11.56 -5.89
CA ARG A 122 7.10 -10.97 -6.51
C ARG A 122 6.97 -9.49 -6.86
N VAL A 123 5.86 -8.84 -6.53
CA VAL A 123 5.62 -7.42 -6.83
C VAL A 123 5.72 -6.54 -5.59
N GLY A 124 6.63 -5.57 -5.59
CA GLY A 124 6.71 -4.53 -4.58
C GLY A 124 5.72 -3.42 -4.90
N ILE A 125 4.95 -2.95 -3.92
CA ILE A 125 3.96 -1.89 -4.12
C ILE A 125 4.26 -0.73 -3.19
N VAL A 126 4.36 0.49 -3.74
CA VAL A 126 4.43 1.73 -2.96
C VAL A 126 3.32 2.68 -3.37
N SER A 127 2.63 3.28 -2.39
CA SER A 127 1.51 4.17 -2.66
C SER A 127 1.35 5.29 -1.64
N ARG A 128 0.91 6.46 -2.12
CA ARG A 128 0.40 7.55 -1.25
C ARG A 128 -1.04 7.32 -0.77
N SER A 129 -1.79 6.44 -1.43
CA SER A 129 -3.22 6.21 -1.16
C SER A 129 -3.51 4.77 -0.75
N GLY A 130 -3.98 4.59 0.49
CA GLY A 130 -4.39 3.28 0.99
C GLY A 130 -5.56 2.69 0.21
N THR A 131 -6.53 3.51 -0.20
CA THR A 131 -7.68 3.04 -0.99
C THR A 131 -7.27 2.60 -2.40
N LEU A 132 -6.35 3.32 -3.05
CA LEU A 132 -5.77 2.88 -4.32
C LEU A 132 -4.83 1.68 -4.18
N THR A 133 -4.35 1.37 -2.97
CA THR A 133 -3.56 0.16 -2.75
C THR A 133 -4.45 -1.07 -2.52
N TYR A 134 -5.53 -0.91 -1.75
CA TYR A 134 -6.23 -2.04 -1.13
C TYR A 134 -7.74 -2.08 -1.26
N GLU A 135 -8.45 -1.03 -1.71
CA GLU A 135 -9.92 -1.06 -1.59
C GLU A 135 -10.46 -2.31 -2.29
N ALA A 136 -11.14 -3.11 -1.49
CA ALA A 136 -11.76 -4.36 -1.84
C ALA A 136 -13.24 -4.07 -1.87
N VAL A 137 -13.77 -3.61 -3.00
CA VAL A 137 -15.22 -3.59 -3.13
C VAL A 137 -15.67 -5.04 -3.36
N ARG A 138 -15.87 -5.82 -2.27
CA ARG A 138 -16.80 -6.96 -2.35
C ARG A 138 -17.34 -7.70 -1.11
N PRO A 139 -16.95 -7.56 0.17
CA PRO A 139 -17.71 -8.29 1.18
C PRO A 139 -19.12 -7.70 1.41
N PHE A 140 -19.30 -6.40 1.19
CA PHE A 140 -20.58 -5.72 1.47
C PHE A 140 -21.54 -5.64 0.29
N ILE A 141 -21.04 -5.53 -0.95
CA ILE A 141 -21.90 -5.48 -2.14
C ILE A 141 -22.46 -6.87 -2.49
N GLY A 142 -21.70 -7.95 -2.26
CA GLY A 142 -22.24 -9.31 -2.35
C GLY A 142 -23.33 -9.59 -1.31
N TYR A 143 -23.18 -9.05 -0.10
CA TYR A 143 -24.20 -9.15 0.97
C TYR A 143 -25.46 -8.33 0.63
N LEU A 144 -25.32 -7.11 0.13
CA LEU A 144 -26.43 -6.25 -0.28
C LEU A 144 -27.19 -6.83 -1.48
N LEU A 145 -26.49 -7.42 -2.45
CA LEU A 145 -27.08 -8.10 -3.60
C LEU A 145 -27.70 -9.47 -3.25
N SER A 146 -27.32 -10.09 -2.13
CA SER A 146 -27.98 -11.30 -1.62
C SER A 146 -29.26 -11.03 -0.81
N HIS A 147 -29.53 -9.76 -0.49
CA HIS A 147 -30.74 -9.32 0.25
C HIS A 147 -31.68 -8.44 -0.61
N LEU A 148 -31.31 -8.19 -1.86
CA LEU A 148 -32.14 -7.56 -2.88
C LEU A 148 -32.33 -8.62 -3.98
N ASP A 149 -33.54 -9.11 -4.16
CA ASP A 149 -33.91 -10.17 -5.12
C ASP A 149 -33.57 -9.79 -6.59
N ILE A 150 -32.31 -9.83 -6.96
CA ILE A 150 -31.84 -9.63 -8.34
C ILE A 150 -31.31 -10.98 -8.84
N CYS A 151 -32.16 -11.70 -9.58
CA CYS A 151 -31.78 -12.93 -10.25
C CYS A 151 -30.89 -12.64 -11.46
N VAL A 152 -29.72 -13.28 -11.53
CA VAL A 152 -28.90 -13.39 -12.76
C VAL A 152 -28.95 -14.85 -13.20
N ASP A 153 -29.64 -15.11 -14.31
CA ASP A 153 -29.69 -16.44 -14.96
C ASP A 153 -28.35 -16.72 -15.68
N GLN A 154 -27.83 -17.93 -15.50
CA GLN A 154 -26.48 -18.38 -15.89
C GLN A 154 -26.42 -19.05 -17.26
N SER A 155 -27.36 -18.79 -18.17
CA SER A 155 -27.25 -19.29 -19.55
C SER A 155 -27.63 -18.23 -20.57
N LEU A 156 -26.75 -18.06 -21.57
CA LEU A 156 -26.80 -17.14 -22.72
C LEU A 156 -25.96 -15.86 -22.62
N SER A 157 -25.23 -15.62 -23.71
CA SER A 157 -24.28 -14.55 -24.03
C SER A 157 -24.91 -13.16 -24.18
N SER A 158 -25.95 -12.86 -23.40
CA SER A 158 -26.68 -11.59 -23.46
C SER A 158 -27.41 -11.35 -22.13
N ILE A 159 -26.94 -10.35 -21.37
CA ILE A 159 -27.62 -9.88 -20.16
C ILE A 159 -28.83 -9.06 -20.61
N TYR A 160 -30.04 -9.62 -20.45
CA TYR A 160 -31.28 -8.86 -20.58
C TYR A 160 -31.65 -8.31 -19.19
N VAL A 161 -31.48 -7.01 -18.99
CA VAL A 161 -32.00 -6.30 -17.82
C VAL A 161 -33.31 -5.64 -18.26
N PRO A 162 -34.48 -6.05 -17.73
CA PRO A 162 -35.72 -5.34 -18.01
C PRO A 162 -35.65 -3.97 -17.33
N GLU A 163 -35.78 -2.93 -18.14
CA GLU A 163 -35.98 -1.51 -17.79
C GLU A 163 -35.33 -1.05 -16.47
N VAL A 164 -34.00 -0.90 -16.50
CA VAL A 164 -33.33 -0.02 -15.54
C VAL A 164 -32.84 1.21 -16.30
N THR A 165 -33.39 2.34 -15.92
CA THR A 165 -33.03 3.67 -16.43
C THR A 165 -31.51 3.87 -16.41
N SER A 166 -31.00 4.53 -17.46
CA SER A 166 -29.59 4.64 -17.86
C SER A 166 -28.61 5.21 -16.80
N SER A 167 -29.09 5.58 -15.62
CA SER A 167 -28.33 6.13 -14.51
C SER A 167 -27.80 5.08 -13.51
N HIS A 168 -28.30 3.84 -13.50
CA HIS A 168 -27.89 2.82 -12.51
C HIS A 168 -26.84 1.82 -13.00
N ALA A 169 -26.73 1.57 -14.32
CA ALA A 169 -25.66 0.73 -14.88
C ALA A 169 -24.28 1.38 -14.68
N CYS A 170 -24.20 2.70 -14.82
CA CYS A 170 -23.01 3.48 -14.51
C CYS A 170 -22.59 3.34 -13.04
N PHE A 171 -23.57 3.20 -12.12
CA PHE A 171 -23.31 3.12 -10.68
C PHE A 171 -22.71 1.76 -10.25
N LEU A 172 -23.07 0.66 -10.93
CA LEU A 172 -22.52 -0.67 -10.65
C LEU A 172 -21.12 -0.89 -11.23
N ASP A 173 -20.83 -0.36 -12.43
CA ASP A 173 -19.48 -0.35 -13.00
C ASP A 173 -18.52 0.52 -12.16
N LEU A 174 -18.98 1.68 -11.69
CA LEU A 174 -18.24 2.53 -10.72
C LEU A 174 -17.98 1.86 -9.36
N LEU A 175 -18.73 0.81 -9.01
CA LEU A 175 -18.57 0.08 -7.76
C LEU A 175 -17.65 -1.15 -7.92
N LEU A 176 -17.63 -1.81 -9.08
CA LEU A 176 -16.74 -2.95 -9.36
C LEU A 176 -15.31 -2.54 -9.75
N GLU A 177 -15.11 -1.31 -10.23
CA GLU A 177 -13.78 -0.82 -10.65
C GLU A 177 -12.82 -0.52 -9.48
N LYS A 178 -13.29 -0.47 -8.23
CA LYS A 178 -12.48 -0.03 -7.09
C LYS A 178 -11.68 -1.16 -6.42
N THR A 179 -10.82 -1.84 -7.17
CA THR A 179 -9.83 -2.82 -6.64
C THR A 179 -8.53 -2.71 -7.41
N TRP A 180 -7.52 -2.01 -6.88
CA TRP A 180 -6.53 -1.40 -7.77
C TRP A 180 -5.15 -2.08 -7.79
N GLY A 181 -4.39 -2.17 -6.69
CA GLY A 181 -3.03 -2.77 -6.72
C GLY A 181 -2.94 -4.25 -6.33
N VAL A 182 -3.28 -4.54 -5.06
CA VAL A 182 -3.07 -5.85 -4.44
C VAL A 182 -4.00 -6.93 -5.01
N PHE A 183 -5.28 -6.59 -5.18
CA PHE A 183 -6.25 -7.54 -5.72
C PHE A 183 -5.89 -7.95 -7.15
N GLN A 184 -5.59 -6.98 -8.03
CA GLN A 184 -5.28 -7.27 -9.43
C GLN A 184 -4.01 -8.12 -9.58
N THR A 185 -2.94 -7.81 -8.83
CA THR A 185 -1.70 -8.62 -8.84
C THR A 185 -1.90 -10.03 -8.28
N THR A 186 -2.77 -10.19 -7.30
CA THR A 186 -3.16 -11.51 -6.77
C THR A 186 -3.98 -12.29 -7.79
N ALA A 187 -4.93 -11.64 -8.45
CA ALA A 187 -5.82 -12.26 -9.44
C ALA A 187 -5.05 -12.78 -10.67
N VAL A 188 -3.99 -12.09 -11.09
CA VAL A 188 -3.11 -12.52 -12.18
C VAL A 188 -1.95 -13.41 -11.72
N GLY A 189 -1.96 -13.87 -10.46
CA GLY A 189 -1.00 -14.85 -9.94
C GLY A 189 0.41 -14.32 -9.64
N LEU A 190 0.60 -13.00 -9.59
CA LEU A 190 1.91 -12.39 -9.28
C LEU A 190 2.17 -12.24 -7.77
N GLY A 191 1.12 -12.01 -6.98
CA GLY A 191 1.21 -11.72 -5.54
C GLY A 191 2.07 -10.47 -5.25
N GLN A 192 2.41 -10.26 -3.97
CA GLN A 192 3.20 -9.11 -3.53
C GLN A 192 4.39 -9.54 -2.67
N SER A 193 5.55 -8.91 -2.89
CA SER A 193 6.71 -9.07 -2.02
C SER A 193 6.54 -8.22 -0.76
N THR A 194 6.28 -6.92 -0.91
CA THR A 194 6.01 -5.99 0.18
C THR A 194 5.17 -4.81 -0.33
N CYS A 195 4.17 -4.40 0.45
CA CYS A 195 3.35 -3.22 0.16
C CYS A 195 3.60 -2.14 1.23
N VAL A 196 3.93 -0.93 0.79
CA VAL A 196 4.18 0.24 1.64
C VAL A 196 3.21 1.35 1.26
N GLY A 197 2.33 1.72 2.18
CA GLY A 197 1.58 2.97 2.09
C GLY A 197 2.36 4.09 2.76
N ILE A 198 2.95 5.00 1.98
CA ILE A 198 3.76 6.10 2.50
C ILE A 198 2.93 7.26 3.05
N GLY A 199 1.64 7.28 2.71
CA GLY A 199 0.65 8.24 3.22
C GLY A 199 0.38 9.44 2.33
N GLY A 200 -0.72 10.13 2.63
CA GLY A 200 -1.24 11.25 1.85
C GLY A 200 -0.77 12.63 2.31
N ASP A 201 -0.01 12.71 3.40
CA ASP A 201 0.47 13.98 3.93
C ASP A 201 1.68 14.51 3.14
N PRO A 202 1.81 15.84 2.97
CA PRO A 202 2.88 16.44 2.16
C PRO A 202 4.27 16.28 2.80
N PHE A 203 4.33 16.00 4.11
CA PHE A 203 5.56 15.79 4.85
C PHE A 203 5.46 14.47 5.60
N ASN A 204 6.06 13.43 5.03
CA ASN A 204 6.15 12.09 5.60
C ASN A 204 7.62 11.68 5.82
N GLY A 205 7.82 10.58 6.55
CA GLY A 205 9.14 10.05 6.90
C GLY A 205 9.74 9.05 5.88
N THR A 206 8.94 8.61 4.91
CA THR A 206 9.35 7.70 3.84
C THR A 206 8.71 8.16 2.53
N ASN A 207 9.49 8.26 1.46
CA ASN A 207 8.99 8.65 0.13
C ASN A 207 9.08 7.50 -0.89
N PHE A 208 8.73 7.79 -2.16
CA PHE A 208 8.85 6.82 -3.24
C PHE A 208 10.30 6.37 -3.48
N VAL A 209 11.26 7.29 -3.42
CA VAL A 209 12.70 7.02 -3.62
C VAL A 209 13.19 5.99 -2.60
N ASP A 210 12.83 6.14 -1.32
CA ASP A 210 13.19 5.20 -0.25
C ASP A 210 12.68 3.78 -0.57
N CYS A 211 11.40 3.66 -0.94
CA CYS A 211 10.77 2.37 -1.22
C CYS A 211 11.33 1.73 -2.49
N VAL A 212 11.45 2.50 -3.57
CA VAL A 212 12.01 2.03 -4.84
C VAL A 212 13.44 1.55 -4.63
N THR A 213 14.28 2.31 -3.92
CA THR A 213 15.65 1.87 -3.59
C THR A 213 15.67 0.51 -2.90
N LYS A 214 14.77 0.28 -1.93
CA LYS A 214 14.66 -1.02 -1.24
C LYS A 214 14.15 -2.13 -2.15
N PHE A 215 13.15 -1.86 -2.98
CA PHE A 215 12.63 -2.82 -3.96
C PHE A 215 13.64 -3.18 -5.04
N LEU A 216 14.48 -2.24 -5.47
CA LEU A 216 15.56 -2.51 -6.42
C LEU A 216 16.61 -3.45 -5.81
N ALA A 217 16.96 -3.25 -4.53
CA ALA A 217 17.91 -4.09 -3.82
C ALA A 217 17.34 -5.47 -3.39
N ASP A 218 16.02 -5.59 -3.25
CA ASP A 218 15.37 -6.81 -2.79
C ASP A 218 15.28 -7.88 -3.90
N PRO A 219 15.89 -9.07 -3.76
CA PRO A 219 15.81 -10.13 -4.75
C PRO A 219 14.42 -10.77 -4.87
N GLN A 220 13.57 -10.69 -3.83
CA GLN A 220 12.19 -11.20 -3.91
C GLN A 220 11.32 -10.29 -4.79
N THR A 221 11.63 -9.00 -4.83
CA THR A 221 10.90 -8.04 -5.65
C THR A 221 11.41 -8.09 -7.08
N GLU A 222 10.65 -8.73 -7.96
CA GLU A 222 10.95 -8.84 -9.39
C GLU A 222 10.27 -7.73 -10.21
N GLY A 223 9.22 -7.07 -9.68
CA GLY A 223 8.56 -5.94 -10.33
C GLY A 223 8.02 -4.93 -9.33
N ILE A 224 7.83 -3.68 -9.76
CA ILE A 224 7.47 -2.57 -8.88
C ILE A 224 6.20 -1.88 -9.38
N ILE A 225 5.23 -1.68 -8.48
CA ILE A 225 4.05 -0.84 -8.72
C ILE A 225 4.20 0.46 -7.93
N LEU A 226 4.09 1.60 -8.62
CA LEU A 226 4.08 2.93 -8.02
C LEU A 226 2.70 3.57 -8.20
N ILE A 227 2.05 3.92 -7.09
CA ILE A 227 0.73 4.58 -7.11
C ILE A 227 0.88 5.97 -6.49
N GLY A 228 0.97 6.96 -7.37
CA GLY A 228 1.10 8.37 -7.02
C GLY A 228 -0.18 9.16 -7.16
N GLU A 229 -0.07 10.45 -6.87
CA GLU A 229 -1.16 11.42 -6.98
C GLU A 229 -0.60 12.80 -7.34
N ILE A 230 -1.49 13.77 -7.59
CA ILE A 230 -1.09 15.17 -7.77
C ILE A 230 -0.38 15.75 -6.52
N GLY A 231 0.39 16.81 -6.73
CA GLY A 231 1.07 17.56 -5.68
C GLY A 231 2.44 17.00 -5.28
N GLY A 232 3.35 17.89 -4.91
CA GLY A 232 4.76 17.56 -4.61
C GLY A 232 5.57 17.14 -5.84
N THR A 233 6.79 16.66 -5.62
CA THR A 233 7.74 16.19 -6.66
C THR A 233 8.17 14.73 -6.48
N ALA A 234 7.57 14.01 -5.53
CA ALA A 234 8.08 12.72 -5.09
C ALA A 234 8.08 11.65 -6.20
N GLU A 235 7.11 11.71 -7.12
CA GLU A 235 7.03 10.84 -8.29
C GLU A 235 8.11 11.17 -9.33
N GLU A 236 8.42 12.46 -9.52
CA GLU A 236 9.50 12.93 -10.40
C GLU A 236 10.87 12.53 -9.84
N ASP A 237 11.08 12.65 -8.53
CA ASP A 237 12.30 12.21 -7.84
C ASP A 237 12.49 10.69 -7.97
N ALA A 238 11.40 9.92 -7.87
CA ALA A 238 11.43 8.48 -8.11
C ALA A 238 11.74 8.14 -9.58
N ALA A 239 11.20 8.89 -10.54
CA ALA A 239 11.51 8.73 -11.95
C ALA A 239 13.00 8.98 -12.25
N ALA A 240 13.60 10.00 -11.62
CA ALA A 240 15.03 10.26 -11.72
C ALA A 240 15.87 9.09 -11.19
N LEU A 241 15.55 8.56 -10.00
CA LEU A 241 16.20 7.38 -9.44
C LEU A 241 16.07 6.15 -10.35
N ILE A 242 14.87 5.89 -10.87
CA ILE A 242 14.61 4.74 -11.75
C ILE A 242 15.51 4.82 -12.99
N LYS A 243 15.59 6.01 -13.61
CA LYS A 243 16.42 6.24 -14.78
C LYS A 243 17.91 6.09 -14.48
N GLU A 244 18.39 6.63 -13.36
CA GLU A 244 19.78 6.51 -12.92
C GLU A 244 20.17 5.08 -12.57
N SER A 245 19.25 4.32 -11.97
CA SER A 245 19.52 2.94 -11.54
C SER A 245 19.83 1.98 -12.68
N GLY A 246 19.44 2.31 -13.92
CA GLY A 246 19.56 1.41 -15.07
C GLY A 246 18.82 0.09 -14.87
N THR A 247 17.82 0.05 -13.99
CA THR A 247 17.20 -1.20 -13.56
C THR A 247 16.48 -1.90 -14.70
N GLU A 248 16.62 -3.22 -14.71
CA GLU A 248 15.80 -4.10 -15.52
C GLU A 248 14.58 -4.60 -14.75
N LYS A 249 14.19 -4.09 -13.59
CA LYS A 249 12.92 -4.53 -12.99
C LYS A 249 11.76 -3.85 -13.71
N PRO A 250 10.71 -4.57 -14.15
CA PRO A 250 9.51 -3.94 -14.70
C PRO A 250 8.84 -3.03 -13.66
N ILE A 251 8.53 -1.80 -14.08
CA ILE A 251 7.85 -0.81 -13.24
C ILE A 251 6.57 -0.35 -13.92
N VAL A 252 5.45 -0.47 -13.20
CA VAL A 252 4.14 0.03 -13.61
C VAL A 252 3.72 1.14 -12.66
N ALA A 253 3.14 2.22 -13.19
CA ALA A 253 2.65 3.31 -12.36
C ALA A 253 1.23 3.76 -12.73
N PHE A 254 0.55 4.34 -11.74
CA PHE A 254 -0.69 5.08 -11.91
C PHE A 254 -0.60 6.39 -11.12
N ILE A 255 -1.05 7.49 -11.72
CA ILE A 255 -1.08 8.81 -11.08
C ILE A 255 -2.53 9.30 -11.00
N ALA A 256 -3.03 9.43 -9.77
CA ALA A 256 -4.36 9.97 -9.52
C ALA A 256 -4.42 11.50 -9.71
N GLY A 257 -5.60 12.02 -10.05
CA GLY A 257 -5.87 13.46 -10.08
C GLY A 257 -5.71 14.14 -11.44
N LEU A 258 -5.76 13.40 -12.55
CA LEU A 258 -5.78 13.95 -13.92
C LEU A 258 -6.86 15.01 -14.16
N THR A 259 -8.01 14.87 -13.49
CA THR A 259 -9.18 15.77 -13.59
C THR A 259 -9.28 16.75 -12.41
N ALA A 260 -8.25 16.84 -11.57
CA ALA A 260 -8.29 17.68 -10.38
C ALA A 260 -8.25 19.18 -10.76
N PRO A 261 -9.16 20.00 -10.22
CA PRO A 261 -9.13 21.44 -10.47
C PRO A 261 -7.91 22.10 -9.80
N PRO A 262 -7.26 23.09 -10.44
CA PRO A 262 -6.14 23.81 -9.85
C PRO A 262 -6.48 24.45 -8.50
N GLY A 263 -5.52 24.46 -7.57
CA GLY A 263 -5.66 25.13 -6.27
C GLY A 263 -6.64 24.46 -5.30
N ARG A 264 -7.19 23.29 -5.62
CA ARG A 264 -8.05 22.51 -4.70
C ARG A 264 -7.29 21.34 -4.10
N ARG A 265 -7.50 21.14 -2.80
CA ARG A 265 -7.00 19.98 -2.05
C ARG A 265 -7.97 18.82 -2.21
N MET A 266 -7.48 17.67 -2.65
CA MET A 266 -8.28 16.48 -2.96
C MET A 266 -8.17 15.44 -1.84
N GLY A 267 -8.95 15.58 -0.78
CA GLY A 267 -8.95 14.66 0.37
C GLY A 267 -7.64 14.72 1.16
N HIS A 268 -6.61 14.02 0.66
CA HIS A 268 -5.26 14.03 1.22
C HIS A 268 -4.66 15.44 1.32
N ALA A 269 -3.93 15.68 2.41
CA ALA A 269 -3.33 16.97 2.69
C ALA A 269 -2.31 17.39 1.61
N GLY A 270 -1.61 16.43 1.00
CA GLY A 270 -0.60 16.65 -0.04
C GLY A 270 -1.15 16.65 -1.47
N ALA A 271 -2.42 16.35 -1.68
CA ALA A 271 -3.03 16.27 -3.00
C ALA A 271 -3.53 17.65 -3.48
N ILE A 272 -2.60 18.57 -3.73
CA ILE A 272 -2.89 19.92 -4.24
C ILE A 272 -1.89 20.34 -5.32
N VAL A 273 -2.42 20.87 -6.43
CA VAL A 273 -1.61 21.52 -7.48
C VAL A 273 -1.45 23.00 -7.11
N SER A 274 -0.22 23.45 -6.90
CA SER A 274 0.11 24.83 -6.51
C SER A 274 1.16 25.43 -7.42
N GLY A 275 0.95 26.67 -7.86
CA GLY A 275 1.92 27.41 -8.70
C GLY A 275 2.24 26.74 -10.04
N GLY A 276 1.31 25.96 -10.60
CA GLY A 276 1.51 25.22 -11.87
C GLY A 276 2.45 24.01 -11.78
N LYS A 277 2.90 23.64 -10.57
CA LYS A 277 3.76 22.47 -10.33
C LYS A 277 2.98 21.32 -9.67
N GLY A 278 3.39 20.10 -9.95
CA GLY A 278 2.79 18.88 -9.39
C GLY A 278 1.53 18.41 -10.11
N THR A 279 1.37 18.74 -11.40
CA THR A 279 0.27 18.21 -12.22
C THR A 279 0.43 16.71 -12.45
N ALA A 280 -0.69 15.99 -12.60
CA ALA A 280 -0.63 14.56 -12.91
C ALA A 280 0.01 14.31 -14.28
N GLN A 281 -0.24 15.20 -15.25
CA GLN A 281 0.29 15.12 -16.61
C GLN A 281 1.82 15.19 -16.63
N ASP A 282 2.42 16.11 -15.87
CA ASP A 282 3.88 16.24 -15.80
C ASP A 282 4.52 15.02 -15.14
N LYS A 283 3.89 14.49 -14.08
CA LYS A 283 4.33 13.26 -13.41
C LYS A 283 4.29 12.05 -14.34
N ILE A 284 3.17 11.88 -15.07
CA ILE A 284 3.00 10.80 -16.05
C ILE A 284 4.07 10.89 -17.14
N LYS A 285 4.30 12.09 -17.68
CA LYS A 285 5.33 12.32 -18.69
C LYS A 285 6.72 11.93 -18.17
N THR A 286 7.10 12.44 -17.00
CA THR A 286 8.41 12.18 -16.38
C THR A 286 8.64 10.69 -16.11
N LEU A 287 7.61 9.99 -15.60
CA LEU A 287 7.68 8.54 -15.38
C LEU A 287 7.82 7.75 -16.69
N ARG A 288 7.08 8.12 -17.74
CA ARG A 288 7.21 7.48 -19.07
C ARG A 288 8.61 7.69 -19.65
N GLU A 289 9.19 8.89 -19.50
CA GLU A 289 10.56 9.20 -19.93
C GLU A 289 11.64 8.43 -19.14
N ALA A 290 11.31 7.93 -17.94
CA ALA A 290 12.14 7.04 -17.15
C ALA A 290 11.96 5.54 -17.48
N GLY A 291 11.14 5.20 -18.49
CA GLY A 291 10.88 3.82 -18.89
C GLY A 291 9.79 3.12 -18.07
N VAL A 292 9.03 3.86 -17.24
CA VAL A 292 7.93 3.31 -16.47
C VAL A 292 6.68 3.16 -17.34
N THR A 293 6.01 2.01 -17.24
CA THR A 293 4.72 1.78 -17.90
C THR A 293 3.61 2.46 -17.10
N VAL A 294 3.13 3.62 -17.56
CA VAL A 294 2.10 4.39 -16.84
C VAL A 294 0.71 4.10 -17.41
N VAL A 295 -0.17 3.51 -16.59
CA VAL A 295 -1.57 3.23 -16.96
C VAL A 295 -2.47 4.44 -16.69
N GLU A 296 -3.47 4.63 -17.53
CA GLU A 296 -4.41 5.76 -17.43
C GLU A 296 -5.63 5.45 -16.56
N SER A 297 -5.98 4.18 -16.46
CA SER A 297 -7.01 3.69 -15.54
C SER A 297 -6.34 2.85 -14.48
N PRO A 298 -6.67 3.05 -13.19
CA PRO A 298 -6.11 2.21 -12.15
C PRO A 298 -6.60 0.74 -12.28
N ALA A 299 -7.63 0.46 -13.09
CA ALA A 299 -8.19 -0.89 -13.30
C ALA A 299 -7.24 -1.79 -14.11
N LYS A 300 -6.22 -1.17 -14.72
CA LYS A 300 -5.29 -1.82 -15.62
C LYS A 300 -3.93 -2.10 -14.99
N ILE A 301 -3.70 -1.76 -13.71
CA ILE A 301 -2.40 -1.89 -13.05
C ILE A 301 -1.89 -3.34 -13.09
N GLY A 302 -2.68 -4.30 -12.61
CA GLY A 302 -2.26 -5.70 -12.52
C GLY A 302 -2.15 -6.38 -13.88
N VAL A 303 -3.05 -6.07 -14.81
CA VAL A 303 -2.98 -6.58 -16.20
C VAL A 303 -1.74 -6.04 -16.90
N ALA A 304 -1.47 -4.73 -16.77
CA ALA A 304 -0.27 -4.12 -17.34
C ALA A 304 1.00 -4.73 -16.73
N MET A 305 1.04 -4.92 -15.41
CA MET A 305 2.19 -5.55 -14.76
C MET A 305 2.42 -6.96 -15.29
N HIS A 306 1.37 -7.78 -15.35
CA HIS A 306 1.46 -9.13 -15.89
C HIS A 306 1.93 -9.17 -17.36
N GLU A 307 1.47 -8.22 -18.18
CA GLU A 307 1.90 -8.11 -19.58
C GLU A 307 3.38 -7.72 -19.70
N VAL A 308 3.85 -6.76 -18.90
CA VAL A 308 5.27 -6.37 -18.89
C VAL A 308 6.16 -7.54 -18.41
N PHE A 309 5.69 -8.34 -17.45
CA PHE A 309 6.38 -9.58 -17.04
C PHE A 309 6.47 -10.59 -18.20
N LYS A 310 5.39 -10.79 -18.96
CA LYS A 310 5.38 -11.71 -20.12
C LYS A 310 6.34 -11.28 -21.23
N GLN A 311 6.33 -10.00 -21.59
CA GLN A 311 7.17 -9.47 -22.68
C GLN A 311 8.66 -9.72 -22.44
N ARG A 312 9.09 -9.72 -21.18
CA ARG A 312 10.47 -10.03 -20.79
C ARG A 312 10.82 -11.51 -20.91
N VAL A 313 9.90 -12.40 -20.53
CA VAL A 313 10.08 -13.86 -20.72
C VAL A 313 10.20 -14.18 -22.21
N VAL A 314 9.40 -13.54 -23.06
CA VAL A 314 9.45 -13.73 -24.51
C VAL A 314 10.73 -13.11 -25.11
N GLY A 315 11.13 -11.92 -24.67
CA GLY A 315 12.36 -11.24 -25.13
C GLY A 315 13.66 -11.97 -24.80
N LEU A 316 13.70 -12.76 -23.72
CA LEU A 316 14.83 -13.63 -23.37
C LEU A 316 14.96 -14.83 -24.32
N ASN A 317 13.88 -15.27 -24.96
CA ASN A 317 13.87 -16.42 -25.89
C ASN A 317 14.28 -16.05 -27.33
N CYS A 318 14.46 -14.76 -27.65
CA CYS A 318 14.77 -14.30 -29.00
C CYS A 318 16.26 -14.43 -29.38
N ASN A 319 17.15 -14.77 -28.43
CA ASN A 319 18.56 -15.01 -28.70
C ASN A 319 18.84 -16.50 -28.98
N GLY A 320 18.38 -16.98 -30.13
CA GLY A 320 19.06 -18.04 -30.89
C GLY A 320 19.39 -19.37 -30.21
N ALA A 321 18.62 -19.83 -29.22
CA ALA A 321 18.68 -21.22 -28.76
C ALA A 321 17.28 -21.68 -28.36
N GLU A 322 16.72 -22.64 -29.10
CA GLU A 322 15.59 -23.43 -28.64
C GLU A 322 16.03 -24.21 -27.38
N VAL A 323 15.77 -23.63 -26.22
CA VAL A 323 15.77 -24.37 -24.97
C VAL A 323 14.33 -24.39 -24.47
N MET A 324 13.62 -25.45 -24.85
CA MET A 324 12.42 -25.90 -24.16
C MET A 324 12.81 -26.28 -22.72
N ASN A 325 12.85 -25.30 -21.83
CA ASN A 325 12.77 -25.56 -20.41
C ASN A 325 11.28 -25.59 -20.04
N PRO A 326 10.74 -26.74 -19.63
CA PRO A 326 9.35 -26.83 -19.25
C PRO A 326 9.10 -25.90 -18.06
N CYS A 327 8.13 -25.00 -18.24
CA CYS A 327 7.49 -24.28 -17.17
C CYS A 327 7.10 -25.28 -16.06
N PRO A 328 7.46 -25.05 -14.78
CA PRO A 328 7.11 -25.97 -13.70
C PRO A 328 5.59 -26.06 -13.42
N PHE A 329 4.75 -25.36 -14.20
CA PHE A 329 3.29 -25.33 -14.05
C PHE A 329 2.53 -26.37 -14.90
N ALA A 330 3.21 -27.26 -15.64
CA ALA A 330 2.51 -28.20 -16.51
C ALA A 330 2.06 -29.51 -15.83
N ASN A 331 2.62 -29.89 -14.67
CA ASN A 331 2.33 -31.19 -14.05
C ASN A 331 1.94 -31.03 -12.58
N HIS A 332 0.74 -30.53 -12.31
CA HIS A 332 -0.06 -30.86 -11.11
C HIS A 332 -1.47 -30.26 -11.26
N ILE A 333 -2.23 -30.77 -12.22
CA ILE A 333 -3.69 -30.74 -12.14
C ILE A 333 -4.09 -32.21 -12.13
N GLU A 334 -4.02 -32.84 -10.96
CA GLU A 334 -4.80 -34.05 -10.73
C GLU A 334 -6.26 -33.61 -10.62
N HIS A 335 -7.08 -34.12 -11.53
CA HIS A 335 -8.54 -34.07 -11.43
C HIS A 335 -8.97 -34.80 -10.15
N SER A 336 -9.08 -34.07 -9.04
CA SER A 336 -9.87 -34.51 -7.89
C SER A 336 -11.17 -33.71 -7.87
N SER A 337 -12.27 -34.44 -8.04
CA SER A 337 -13.63 -33.93 -7.90
C SER A 337 -13.84 -33.41 -6.47
N LEU A 338 -13.90 -32.09 -6.31
CA LEU A 338 -14.24 -31.44 -5.04
C LEU A 338 -15.74 -31.66 -4.74
N ASP A 339 -16.00 -32.58 -3.80
CA ASP A 339 -17.28 -32.75 -3.13
C ASP A 339 -17.57 -31.53 -2.25
N THR A 340 -18.62 -30.77 -2.60
CA THR A 340 -18.99 -29.48 -2.02
C THR A 340 -19.62 -29.55 -0.63
N ARG A 341 -19.55 -30.69 0.07
CA ARG A 341 -20.17 -30.90 1.40
C ARG A 341 -19.24 -30.90 2.61
N LYS A 342 -17.95 -30.59 2.46
CA LYS A 342 -16.98 -30.57 3.60
C LYS A 342 -16.44 -29.19 4.02
N LEU A 343 -17.05 -28.10 3.56
CA LEU A 343 -16.61 -26.72 3.89
C LEU A 343 -17.24 -26.16 5.19
N LEU A 344 -17.52 -27.04 6.15
CA LEU A 344 -17.93 -26.68 7.51
C LEU A 344 -16.94 -27.29 8.48
N PHE A 345 -16.32 -26.42 9.28
CA PHE A 345 -15.32 -26.69 10.32
C PHE A 345 -13.87 -26.89 9.85
N TRP A 346 -13.20 -25.77 9.60
CA TRP A 346 -11.77 -25.68 9.88
C TRP A 346 -11.56 -24.56 10.92
N LYS A 347 -11.42 -24.99 12.18
CA LYS A 347 -10.97 -24.20 13.31
C LYS A 347 -9.48 -24.52 13.41
N ASP A 348 -8.61 -23.61 12.99
CA ASP A 348 -7.18 -23.77 13.22
C ASP A 348 -6.68 -22.69 14.19
N GLU A 349 -6.16 -23.19 15.30
CA GLU A 349 -5.65 -22.49 16.46
C GLU A 349 -4.13 -22.34 16.31
N THR A 350 -3.62 -21.51 15.41
CA THR A 350 -2.19 -21.15 15.41
C THR A 350 -1.90 -19.88 14.60
N MET A 351 -1.87 -18.71 15.24
CA MET A 351 -1.18 -17.52 14.70
C MET A 351 -0.66 -16.67 15.88
N SER A 352 0.40 -17.17 16.50
CA SER A 352 1.26 -16.40 17.39
C SER A 352 2.26 -15.61 16.56
N GLN A 353 2.00 -14.32 16.35
CA GLN A 353 2.96 -13.21 16.22
C GLN A 353 2.20 -11.97 15.72
N LEU A 354 1.84 -11.08 16.65
CA LEU A 354 1.09 -9.86 16.35
C LEU A 354 1.88 -8.60 16.76
N CYS A 355 2.04 -7.72 15.77
CA CYS A 355 2.56 -6.37 15.87
C CYS A 355 1.87 -5.55 16.96
N VAL A 356 2.64 -4.62 17.55
CA VAL A 356 2.23 -3.57 18.50
C VAL A 356 1.02 -2.80 17.93
N LEU A 357 0.11 -2.30 18.77
CA LEU A 357 -0.96 -1.35 18.43
C LEU A 357 -0.93 -0.26 19.51
N LEU A 358 -0.70 1.02 19.16
CA LEU A 358 -0.84 2.17 20.08
C LEU A 358 -2.20 2.82 19.88
N PHE A 359 -3.07 2.89 20.89
CA PHE A 359 -4.22 3.80 20.89
C PHE A 359 -3.85 5.16 21.48
#